data_AF-A0A7Z8RQ63-F1
#
_entry.id   AF-A0A7Z8RQ63-F1
#
_cell.length_a   1.000
_cell.length_b   1.000
_cell.length_c   1.000
_cell.angle_alpha   90.00
_cell.angle_beta   90.00
_cell.angle_gamma   90.00
#
_symmetry.space_group_name_H-M   'P 1'
#
loop_
_entity.id
_entity.type
_entity.pdbx_description
1 polymer ?
#
loop_
_entity_poly.entity_id
_entity_poly.type
_entity_poly.pdbx_seq_one_letter_code
_entity_poly.pdbx_strand_id
1 'polypeptide(L)'
;MAIKFHGDVNLFEMFNLISSQYYEGGESNGKLIISNDDHPSINQTLKFSSPIDLSNHKAIRKLLEMTNGDISLLANGNEVYGMGNILDYDSVDENLFIINFKRHFMWELSCRDSVLMVVEYREPRLPKERMEKGLFSDHLVRTFSRINENDIDLIWDAILAATEQKHGTMVVITNKAAEEADRLNGQCINIEPINLTAEVMRLVTAIDGAVLLDPNGKCHALGVILDGRATDKGDSARGARYNSALRYIDSQDNECLIVVVSEDGDINLIPHLKPKIPRQWIDMLIAELQQVNESERLDIKSFNQIMHNLKSLAFYLLEEDCNKINELRATIESKMDQMIIRIVYPDLTPNSEMNSSYYK
;
A
#
# COMPACT_ATOMS: atom_id res chain seq x y z
N MET A 1 -26.78 -24.42 -14.89
CA MET A 1 -27.11 -24.77 -13.49
C MET A 1 -27.34 -23.45 -12.78
N ALA A 2 -28.55 -23.17 -12.29
CA ALA A 2 -28.86 -21.88 -11.65
C ALA A 2 -28.37 -21.90 -10.20
N ILE A 3 -27.48 -20.98 -9.83
CA ILE A 3 -27.04 -20.79 -8.44
C ILE A 3 -28.26 -20.27 -7.67
N LYS A 4 -28.83 -21.10 -6.79
CA LYS A 4 -29.85 -20.67 -5.82
C LYS A 4 -29.12 -20.22 -4.57
N PHE A 5 -29.01 -18.90 -4.40
CA PHE A 5 -28.52 -18.31 -3.17
C PHE A 5 -29.68 -18.26 -2.16
N HIS A 6 -29.51 -18.92 -1.02
CA HIS A 6 -30.53 -19.00 0.03
C HIS A 6 -30.25 -18.06 1.21
N GLY A 7 -29.18 -17.26 1.16
CA GLY A 7 -28.78 -16.34 2.23
C GLY A 7 -29.57 -15.03 2.26
N ASP A 8 -29.54 -14.34 3.40
CA ASP A 8 -30.16 -13.04 3.59
C ASP A 8 -29.44 -11.96 2.76
N VAL A 9 -30.17 -10.96 2.24
CA VAL A 9 -29.64 -9.91 1.34
C VAL A 9 -28.63 -8.99 2.05
N ASN A 10 -28.43 -9.17 3.35
CA ASN A 10 -27.71 -8.27 4.24
C ASN A 10 -26.42 -8.84 4.87
N LEU A 11 -25.85 -9.91 4.32
CA LEU A 11 -24.63 -10.54 4.85
C LEU A 11 -23.47 -9.56 5.08
N PHE A 12 -23.30 -8.59 4.19
CA PHE A 12 -22.27 -7.57 4.32
C PHE A 12 -22.41 -6.77 5.63
N GLU A 13 -23.61 -6.28 5.94
CA GLU A 13 -23.84 -5.57 7.20
C GLU A 13 -23.75 -6.51 8.41
N MET A 14 -24.20 -7.76 8.29
CA MET A 14 -24.07 -8.75 9.37
C MET A 14 -22.58 -8.96 9.74
N PHE A 15 -21.69 -9.12 8.76
CA PHE A 15 -20.25 -9.26 9.01
C PHE A 15 -19.62 -7.99 9.56
N ASN A 16 -20.07 -6.80 9.11
CA ASN A 16 -19.67 -5.54 9.73
C ASN A 16 -20.10 -5.45 11.21
N LEU A 17 -21.31 -5.89 11.53
CA LEU A 17 -21.81 -5.88 12.90
C LEU A 17 -21.09 -6.91 13.78
N ILE A 18 -20.79 -8.11 13.26
CA ILE A 18 -20.00 -9.14 13.96
C ILE A 18 -18.56 -8.64 14.20
N SER A 19 -17.89 -8.09 13.20
CA SER A 19 -16.52 -7.56 13.32
C SER A 19 -16.41 -6.36 14.28
N SER A 20 -17.50 -5.62 14.50
CA SER A 20 -17.55 -4.51 15.47
C SER A 20 -17.71 -4.94 16.93
N GLN A 21 -18.00 -6.23 17.21
CA GLN A 21 -18.20 -6.69 18.58
C GLN A 21 -16.87 -6.99 19.30
N TYR A 22 -16.77 -6.59 20.57
CA TYR A 22 -15.77 -7.08 21.51
C TYR A 22 -16.31 -8.26 22.31
N TYR A 23 -15.44 -9.16 22.74
CA TYR A 23 -15.76 -10.21 23.71
C TYR A 23 -14.63 -10.32 24.73
N GLU A 24 -14.95 -10.21 26.02
CA GLU A 24 -13.97 -10.21 27.13
C GLU A 24 -12.80 -9.20 26.94
N GLY A 25 -13.05 -8.11 26.22
CA GLY A 25 -12.05 -7.08 25.89
C GLY A 25 -11.20 -7.38 24.67
N GLY A 26 -11.30 -8.59 24.09
CA GLY A 26 -10.64 -8.99 22.85
C GLY A 26 -11.39 -8.51 21.61
N GLU A 27 -10.62 -8.16 20.57
CA GLU A 27 -11.13 -7.80 19.24
C GLU A 27 -11.69 -9.02 18.50
N SER A 28 -12.50 -8.80 17.47
CA SER A 28 -13.04 -9.90 16.65
C SER A 28 -11.94 -10.55 15.81
N ASN A 29 -11.68 -11.83 16.07
CA ASN A 29 -10.77 -12.67 15.31
C ASN A 29 -11.41 -14.05 15.12
N GLY A 30 -11.20 -14.66 13.96
CA GLY A 30 -11.69 -16.01 13.66
C GLY A 30 -12.24 -16.16 12.26
N LYS A 31 -12.57 -17.40 11.88
CA LYS A 31 -13.02 -17.73 10.52
C LYS A 31 -14.44 -18.29 10.51
N LEU A 32 -15.19 -17.90 9.49
CA LEU A 32 -16.50 -18.43 9.17
C LEU A 32 -16.54 -18.85 7.70
N ILE A 33 -16.89 -20.10 7.45
CA ILE A 33 -17.02 -20.69 6.11
C ILE A 33 -18.48 -20.63 5.70
N ILE A 34 -18.73 -20.07 4.51
CA ILE A 34 -20.05 -20.02 3.88
C ILE A 34 -20.08 -21.07 2.78
N SER A 35 -21.00 -22.02 2.92
CA SER A 35 -21.26 -23.07 1.93
C SER A 35 -22.70 -23.58 2.07
N ASN A 36 -23.15 -24.43 1.14
CA ASN A 36 -24.34 -25.24 1.39
C ASN A 36 -24.09 -26.24 2.54
N ASP A 37 -25.15 -26.63 3.27
CA ASP A 37 -25.09 -27.52 4.43
C ASP A 37 -24.38 -28.86 4.15
N ASP A 38 -24.64 -29.43 2.97
CA ASP A 38 -24.14 -30.76 2.56
C ASP A 38 -22.95 -30.65 1.58
N HIS A 39 -22.15 -29.58 1.68
CA HIS A 39 -21.01 -29.40 0.79
C HIS A 39 -19.98 -30.54 0.99
N PRO A 40 -19.60 -31.29 -0.07
CA PRO A 40 -18.80 -32.51 0.07
C PRO A 40 -17.40 -32.28 0.64
N SER A 41 -16.87 -31.06 0.52
CA SER A 41 -15.56 -30.68 1.05
C SER A 41 -15.62 -29.98 2.40
N ILE A 42 -16.73 -30.07 3.12
CA ILE A 42 -16.81 -29.62 4.51
C ILE A 42 -16.73 -30.83 5.42
N ASN A 43 -15.70 -30.86 6.27
CA ASN A 43 -15.64 -31.78 7.38
C ASN A 43 -16.21 -31.12 8.63
N GLN A 44 -17.44 -31.48 8.96
CA GLN A 44 -18.14 -31.00 10.14
C GLN A 44 -17.62 -31.70 11.40
N THR A 45 -16.87 -30.98 12.22
CA THR A 45 -16.34 -31.48 13.49
C THR A 45 -17.39 -31.44 14.59
N LEU A 46 -18.25 -30.42 14.59
CA LEU A 46 -19.31 -30.24 15.57
C LEU A 46 -20.56 -29.68 14.90
N LYS A 47 -21.71 -30.28 15.19
CA LYS A 47 -23.04 -29.80 14.73
C LYS A 47 -23.82 -29.24 15.90
N PHE A 48 -24.41 -28.06 15.73
CA PHE A 48 -25.29 -27.49 16.74
C PHE A 48 -26.68 -28.15 16.66
N SER A 49 -27.26 -28.46 17.82
CA SER A 49 -28.64 -28.98 17.90
C SER A 49 -29.68 -27.95 17.48
N SER A 50 -29.34 -26.66 17.60
CA SER A 50 -30.13 -25.53 17.15
C SER A 50 -29.17 -24.53 16.50
N PRO A 51 -29.23 -24.35 15.17
CA PRO A 51 -28.43 -23.35 14.48
C PRO A 51 -28.67 -21.95 15.04
N ILE A 52 -27.67 -21.08 14.91
CA ILE A 52 -27.70 -19.72 15.43
C ILE A 52 -27.75 -18.75 14.26
N ASP A 53 -28.81 -17.94 14.20
CA ASP A 53 -29.01 -16.91 13.19
C ASP A 53 -27.83 -15.92 13.15
N LEU A 54 -27.35 -15.59 11.96
CA LEU A 54 -26.23 -14.66 11.75
C LEU A 54 -26.54 -13.24 12.26
N SER A 55 -27.82 -12.84 12.31
CA SER A 55 -28.27 -11.58 12.90
C SER A 55 -28.03 -11.52 14.41
N ASN A 56 -27.81 -12.66 15.07
CA ASN A 56 -27.37 -12.70 16.47
C ASN A 56 -25.86 -12.49 16.58
N HIS A 57 -25.41 -11.30 16.19
CA HIS A 57 -23.99 -10.95 16.07
C HIS A 57 -23.19 -11.20 17.37
N LYS A 58 -23.82 -11.03 18.55
CA LYS A 58 -23.18 -11.30 19.85
C LYS A 58 -22.93 -12.78 20.07
N ALA A 59 -23.88 -13.65 19.70
CA ALA A 59 -23.69 -15.08 19.78
C ALA A 59 -22.62 -15.55 18.79
N ILE A 60 -22.67 -15.08 17.54
CA ILE A 60 -21.66 -15.44 16.53
C ILE A 60 -20.27 -14.98 16.96
N ARG A 61 -20.14 -13.73 17.46
CA ARG A 61 -18.88 -13.24 18.01
C ARG A 61 -18.35 -14.15 19.12
N LYS A 62 -19.20 -14.60 20.05
CA LYS A 62 -18.79 -15.52 21.11
C LYS A 62 -18.30 -16.86 20.55
N LEU A 63 -18.93 -17.37 19.50
CA LEU A 63 -18.51 -18.63 18.87
C LEU A 63 -17.17 -18.50 18.13
N LEU A 64 -16.86 -17.31 17.59
CA LEU A 64 -15.57 -17.06 16.92
C LEU A 64 -14.37 -17.28 17.86
N GLU A 65 -14.54 -17.09 19.18
CA GLU A 65 -13.51 -17.41 20.19
C GLU A 65 -13.10 -18.89 20.23
N MET A 66 -13.96 -19.77 19.70
CA MET A 66 -13.71 -21.21 19.63
C MET A 66 -13.05 -21.63 18.31
N THR A 67 -12.79 -20.68 17.40
CA THR A 67 -12.13 -20.93 16.11
C THR A 67 -10.61 -20.78 16.22
N ASN A 68 -9.88 -21.41 15.32
CA ASN A 68 -8.42 -21.31 15.24
C ASN A 68 -7.94 -21.55 13.79
N GLY A 69 -6.65 -21.85 13.60
CA GLY A 69 -6.10 -22.15 12.27
C GLY A 69 -6.78 -23.32 11.56
N ASP A 70 -7.25 -24.31 12.33
CA ASP A 70 -7.75 -25.59 11.82
C ASP A 70 -9.28 -25.73 11.87
N ILE A 71 -9.97 -24.96 12.72
CA ILE A 71 -11.43 -25.02 12.92
C ILE A 71 -12.06 -23.65 12.72
N SER A 72 -13.10 -23.60 11.90
CA SER A 72 -13.90 -22.41 11.57
C SER A 72 -15.38 -22.64 11.90
N LEU A 73 -16.16 -21.57 12.00
CA LEU A 73 -17.63 -21.66 12.01
C LEU A 73 -18.14 -22.08 10.64
N LEU A 74 -19.22 -22.85 10.59
CA LEU A 74 -19.87 -23.27 9.35
C LEU A 74 -21.24 -22.60 9.24
N ALA A 75 -21.48 -21.89 8.14
CA ALA A 75 -22.69 -21.13 7.90
C ALA A 75 -23.24 -21.37 6.49
N ASN A 76 -24.56 -21.23 6.34
CA ASN A 76 -25.27 -21.42 5.07
C ASN A 76 -25.80 -20.13 4.44
N GLY A 77 -25.31 -18.99 4.94
CA GLY A 77 -25.75 -17.66 4.53
C GLY A 77 -26.93 -17.10 5.34
N ASN A 78 -27.54 -17.88 6.23
CA ASN A 78 -28.54 -17.39 7.18
C ASN A 78 -28.15 -17.66 8.63
N GLU A 79 -27.67 -18.88 8.89
CA GLU A 79 -27.39 -19.35 10.23
C GLU A 79 -26.04 -20.09 10.28
N VAL A 80 -25.44 -20.07 11.45
CA VAL A 80 -24.29 -20.90 11.80
C VAL A 80 -24.81 -22.22 12.35
N TYR A 81 -24.54 -23.31 11.65
CA TYR A 81 -25.06 -24.64 11.96
C TYR A 81 -24.04 -25.55 12.67
N GLY A 82 -22.77 -25.14 12.72
CA GLY A 82 -21.73 -25.93 13.38
C GLY A 82 -20.33 -25.35 13.25
N MET A 83 -19.33 -26.21 13.45
CA MET A 83 -17.91 -25.90 13.35
C MET A 83 -17.18 -27.03 12.61
N GLY A 84 -16.14 -26.69 11.87
CA GLY A 84 -15.40 -27.65 11.08
C GLY A 84 -14.37 -26.99 10.18
N ASN A 85 -13.95 -27.71 9.15
CA ASN A 85 -12.93 -27.26 8.23
C ASN A 85 -13.15 -27.74 6.80
N ILE A 86 -12.34 -27.19 5.91
CA ILE A 86 -12.39 -27.48 4.48
C ILE A 86 -11.45 -28.67 4.22
N LEU A 87 -11.98 -29.72 3.61
CA LEU A 87 -11.19 -30.81 3.04
C LEU A 87 -10.63 -30.37 1.68
N ASP A 88 -9.53 -30.97 1.23
CA ASP A 88 -9.00 -30.73 -0.12
C ASP A 88 -10.13 -30.80 -1.17
N TYR A 89 -10.39 -29.66 -1.81
CA TYR A 89 -11.53 -29.42 -2.68
C TYR A 89 -11.07 -29.11 -4.09
N ASP A 90 -11.62 -29.82 -5.08
CA ASP A 90 -11.32 -29.57 -6.48
C ASP A 90 -12.16 -28.39 -7.00
N SER A 91 -11.49 -27.52 -7.71
CA SER A 91 -11.68 -26.08 -7.58
C SER A 91 -12.78 -25.48 -8.49
N VAL A 92 -13.57 -26.32 -9.15
CA VAL A 92 -14.36 -25.92 -10.32
C VAL A 92 -15.67 -25.19 -9.97
N ASP A 93 -16.27 -25.40 -8.79
CA ASP A 93 -17.63 -24.89 -8.55
C ASP A 93 -17.72 -23.54 -7.80
N GLU A 94 -16.60 -22.90 -7.40
CA GLU A 94 -16.52 -21.56 -6.77
C GLU A 94 -17.67 -21.24 -5.78
N ASN A 95 -18.04 -22.22 -4.95
CA ASN A 95 -19.25 -22.20 -4.12
C ASN A 95 -18.96 -22.22 -2.61
N LEU A 96 -17.69 -22.01 -2.23
CA LEU A 96 -17.22 -21.99 -0.85
C LEU A 96 -16.43 -20.70 -0.62
N PHE A 97 -16.87 -19.91 0.35
CA PHE A 97 -16.23 -18.65 0.71
C PHE A 97 -15.84 -18.64 2.18
N ILE A 98 -14.74 -17.97 2.51
CA ILE A 98 -14.25 -17.82 3.87
C ILE A 98 -14.30 -16.34 4.24
N ILE A 99 -15.03 -16.04 5.31
CA ILE A 99 -15.01 -14.76 5.99
C ILE A 99 -13.98 -14.85 7.12
N ASN A 100 -12.90 -14.09 6.98
CA ASN A 100 -11.82 -14.04 7.96
C ASN A 100 -11.93 -12.73 8.74
N PHE A 101 -12.40 -12.81 9.98
CA PHE A 101 -12.41 -11.67 10.91
C PHE A 101 -11.00 -11.47 11.46
N LYS A 102 -10.42 -10.29 11.23
CA LYS A 102 -8.99 -10.03 11.54
C LYS A 102 -8.83 -9.25 12.85
N ARG A 103 -9.61 -8.17 12.97
CA ARG A 103 -9.62 -7.25 14.10
C ARG A 103 -10.94 -6.47 14.13
N HIS A 104 -11.09 -5.57 15.10
CA HIS A 104 -12.26 -4.72 15.22
C HIS A 104 -12.54 -3.97 13.89
N PHE A 105 -13.76 -4.09 13.37
CA PHE A 105 -14.21 -3.52 12.08
C PHE A 105 -13.42 -3.97 10.83
N MET A 106 -12.64 -5.06 10.90
CA MET A 106 -11.88 -5.58 9.76
C MET A 106 -12.19 -7.05 9.49
N TRP A 107 -12.60 -7.35 8.25
CA TRP A 107 -12.76 -8.72 7.78
C TRP A 107 -12.42 -8.85 6.29
N GLU A 108 -12.05 -10.06 5.90
CA GLU A 108 -11.67 -10.41 4.54
C GLU A 108 -12.63 -11.45 3.99
N LEU A 109 -13.03 -11.31 2.72
CA LEU A 109 -13.66 -12.36 1.94
C LEU A 109 -12.59 -13.04 1.11
N SER A 110 -12.47 -14.36 1.25
CA SER A 110 -11.54 -15.17 0.47
C SER A 110 -12.25 -16.36 -0.16
N CYS A 111 -11.72 -16.82 -1.28
CA CYS A 111 -12.05 -18.08 -1.90
C CYS A 111 -10.74 -18.84 -2.09
N ARG A 112 -10.62 -20.00 -1.45
CA ARG A 112 -9.33 -20.72 -1.32
C ARG A 112 -8.29 -19.83 -0.60
N ASP A 113 -7.07 -19.81 -1.12
CA ASP A 113 -5.97 -18.97 -0.62
C ASP A 113 -6.00 -17.54 -1.18
N SER A 114 -6.96 -17.21 -2.05
CA SER A 114 -7.09 -15.90 -2.67
C SER A 114 -8.05 -15.01 -1.88
N VAL A 115 -7.55 -13.89 -1.36
CA VAL A 115 -8.40 -12.82 -0.83
C VAL A 115 -9.04 -12.08 -2.01
N LEU A 116 -10.36 -11.93 -1.97
CA LEU A 116 -11.16 -11.29 -3.01
C LEU A 116 -11.55 -9.86 -2.63
N MET A 117 -11.78 -9.62 -1.34
CA MET A 117 -12.21 -8.32 -0.82
C MET A 117 -11.74 -8.17 0.63
N VAL A 118 -11.26 -6.97 0.97
CA VAL A 118 -10.96 -6.55 2.33
C VAL A 118 -11.93 -5.45 2.70
N VAL A 119 -12.55 -5.56 3.88
CA VAL A 119 -13.47 -4.56 4.40
C VAL A 119 -12.89 -4.04 5.70
N GLU A 120 -12.70 -2.72 5.77
CA GLU A 120 -12.25 -2.03 6.99
C GLU A 120 -13.16 -0.82 7.21
N TYR A 121 -13.71 -0.67 8.41
CA TYR A 121 -14.65 0.41 8.75
C TYR A 121 -15.82 0.56 7.76
N ARG A 122 -16.37 -0.58 7.29
CA ARG A 122 -17.47 -0.69 6.31
C ARG A 122 -17.12 -0.24 4.89
N GLU A 123 -15.86 0.04 4.59
CA GLU A 123 -15.40 0.41 3.25
C GLU A 123 -14.81 -0.81 2.55
N PRO A 124 -15.50 -1.42 1.57
CA PRO A 124 -14.96 -2.55 0.82
C PRO A 124 -13.88 -2.07 -0.15
N ARG A 125 -12.78 -2.82 -0.21
CA ARG A 125 -11.65 -2.55 -1.10
C ARG A 125 -11.17 -3.87 -1.68
N LEU A 126 -10.61 -3.81 -2.89
CA LEU A 126 -9.81 -4.93 -3.38
C LEU A 126 -8.60 -5.11 -2.47
N PRO A 127 -8.17 -6.36 -2.19
CA PRO A 127 -6.92 -6.60 -1.51
C PRO A 127 -5.81 -5.90 -2.28
N LYS A 128 -5.14 -4.97 -1.60
CA LYS A 128 -3.99 -4.28 -2.17
C LYS A 128 -2.78 -5.15 -1.91
N GLU A 129 -2.00 -5.42 -2.96
CA GLU A 129 -0.61 -5.76 -2.76
C GLU A 129 0.03 -4.62 -1.96
N ARG A 130 0.74 -4.97 -0.87
CA ARG A 130 1.39 -4.00 0.03
C ARG A 130 2.31 -3.04 -0.75
N MET A 131 2.90 -3.54 -1.84
CA MET A 131 3.59 -2.80 -2.87
C MET A 131 3.76 -3.69 -4.10
N GLU A 132 3.60 -3.14 -5.30
CA GLU A 132 3.94 -3.86 -6.54
C GLU A 132 5.47 -3.94 -6.68
N LYS A 133 6.01 -5.13 -6.96
CA LYS A 133 7.46 -5.31 -7.18
C LYS A 133 8.02 -4.35 -8.24
N GLY A 134 7.26 -4.09 -9.31
CA GLY A 134 7.66 -3.15 -10.37
C GLY A 134 7.89 -1.73 -9.86
N LEU A 135 7.07 -1.24 -8.92
CA LEU A 135 7.24 0.07 -8.30
C LEU A 135 8.52 0.12 -7.45
N PHE A 136 8.78 -0.94 -6.69
CA PHE A 136 10.00 -1.07 -5.90
C PHE A 136 11.25 -1.10 -6.78
N SER A 137 11.24 -1.93 -7.83
CA SER A 137 12.32 -2.01 -8.81
C SER A 137 12.60 -0.65 -9.48
N ASP A 138 11.56 0.11 -9.86
CA ASP A 138 11.73 1.45 -10.43
C ASP A 138 12.44 2.40 -9.45
N HIS A 139 12.10 2.35 -8.16
CA HIS A 139 12.77 3.18 -7.15
C HIS A 139 14.24 2.81 -6.99
N LEU A 140 14.55 1.52 -6.91
CA LEU A 140 15.94 1.05 -6.80
C LEU A 140 16.78 1.49 -8.00
N VAL A 141 16.31 1.23 -9.22
CA VAL A 141 17.02 1.56 -10.47
C VAL A 141 17.24 3.08 -10.61
N ARG A 142 16.30 3.90 -10.11
CA ARG A 142 16.41 5.36 -10.17
C ARG A 142 17.24 5.97 -9.06
N THR A 143 17.40 5.24 -7.95
CA THR A 143 18.20 5.71 -6.80
C THR A 143 19.67 5.34 -6.95
N PHE A 144 19.96 4.15 -7.51
CA PHE A 144 21.31 3.60 -7.58
C PHE A 144 21.81 3.49 -9.01
N SER A 145 22.97 4.09 -9.28
CA SER A 145 23.60 4.09 -10.60
C SER A 145 24.01 2.68 -11.10
N ARG A 146 24.19 1.72 -10.19
CA ARG A 146 24.65 0.36 -10.48
C ARG A 146 23.86 -0.65 -9.67
N ILE A 147 22.82 -1.21 -10.27
CA ILE A 147 22.08 -2.34 -9.71
C ILE A 147 21.72 -3.33 -10.81
N ASN A 148 21.79 -4.63 -10.50
CA ASN A 148 21.41 -5.69 -11.41
C ASN A 148 20.06 -6.31 -10.99
N GLU A 149 19.40 -7.03 -11.90
CA GLU A 149 18.07 -7.62 -11.63
C GLU A 149 18.09 -8.64 -10.49
N ASN A 150 19.16 -9.43 -10.35
CA ASN A 150 19.28 -10.41 -9.28
C ASN A 150 19.37 -9.75 -7.89
N ASP A 151 20.06 -8.61 -7.79
CA ASP A 151 20.17 -7.85 -6.54
C ASP A 151 18.81 -7.27 -6.14
N ILE A 152 18.02 -6.78 -7.12
CA ILE A 152 16.66 -6.29 -6.89
C ILE A 152 15.78 -7.39 -6.32
N ASP A 153 15.83 -8.59 -6.91
CA ASP A 153 15.05 -9.74 -6.47
C ASP A 153 15.42 -10.16 -5.04
N LEU A 154 16.71 -10.21 -4.73
CA LEU A 154 17.19 -10.57 -3.39
C LEU A 154 16.75 -9.55 -2.33
N ILE A 155 16.86 -8.26 -2.62
CA ILE A 155 16.42 -7.19 -1.71
C ILE A 155 14.89 -7.22 -1.56
N TRP A 156 14.16 -7.45 -2.64
CA TRP A 156 12.70 -7.54 -2.63
C TRP A 156 12.20 -8.69 -1.75
N ASP A 157 12.76 -9.88 -1.90
CA ASP A 157 12.40 -11.05 -1.08
C ASP A 157 12.69 -10.80 0.41
N ALA A 158 13.78 -10.10 0.71
CA ALA A 158 14.10 -9.70 2.07
C ALA A 158 13.09 -8.67 2.63
N ILE A 159 12.68 -7.67 1.85
CA ILE A 159 11.66 -6.70 2.25
C ILE A 159 10.30 -7.39 2.48
N LEU A 160 9.92 -8.32 1.62
CA LEU A 160 8.68 -9.10 1.80
C LEU A 160 8.71 -9.85 3.14
N ALA A 161 9.83 -10.50 3.48
CA ALA A 161 10.01 -11.17 4.77
C ALA A 161 9.93 -10.20 5.97
N ALA A 162 10.37 -8.95 5.81
CA ALA A 162 10.20 -7.92 6.83
C ALA A 162 8.73 -7.53 7.06
N THR A 163 7.86 -7.70 6.05
CA THR A 163 6.41 -7.44 6.21
C THR A 163 5.67 -8.52 7.00
N GLU A 164 6.29 -9.68 7.24
CA GLU A 164 5.74 -10.75 8.07
C GLU A 164 5.96 -10.49 9.58
N GLN A 165 6.75 -9.47 9.93
CA GLN A 165 7.05 -9.14 11.31
C GLN A 165 5.88 -8.47 12.03
N LYS A 166 5.74 -8.76 13.32
CA LYS A 166 4.71 -8.16 14.18
C LYS A 166 4.97 -6.68 14.50
N HIS A 167 6.22 -6.24 14.34
CA HIS A 167 6.64 -4.88 14.64
C HIS A 167 7.14 -4.22 13.35
N GLY A 168 6.92 -2.91 13.23
CA GLY A 168 7.37 -2.15 12.07
C GLY A 168 8.88 -2.26 11.88
N THR A 169 9.32 -2.42 10.64
CA THR A 169 10.73 -2.63 10.28
C THR A 169 11.25 -1.48 9.44
N MET A 170 12.54 -1.15 9.56
CA MET A 170 13.22 -0.22 8.68
C MET A 170 14.42 -0.90 8.01
N VAL A 171 14.53 -0.73 6.70
CA VAL A 171 15.69 -1.18 5.92
C VAL A 171 16.29 0.03 5.23
N VAL A 172 17.58 0.28 5.45
CA VAL A 172 18.33 1.37 4.83
C VAL A 172 19.25 0.77 3.80
N ILE A 173 19.10 1.19 2.55
CA ILE A 173 19.93 0.76 1.43
C ILE A 173 20.77 1.96 1.03
N THR A 174 22.09 1.83 1.00
CA THR A 174 22.97 2.92 0.57
C THR A 174 24.25 2.40 -0.08
N ASN A 175 24.75 3.13 -1.10
CA ASN A 175 25.99 2.77 -1.79
C ASN A 175 27.24 2.91 -0.91
N LYS A 176 27.12 3.45 0.32
CA LYS A 176 28.18 3.57 1.32
C LYS A 176 27.93 2.76 2.59
N ALA A 177 27.24 1.61 2.49
CA ALA A 177 26.80 0.85 3.66
C ALA A 177 27.92 0.49 4.64
N ALA A 178 29.11 0.12 4.14
CA ALA A 178 30.26 -0.20 5.00
C ALA A 178 30.79 1.03 5.76
N GLU A 179 30.99 2.15 5.05
CA GLU A 179 31.44 3.41 5.65
C GLU A 179 30.43 3.93 6.67
N GLU A 180 29.13 3.76 6.38
CA GLU A 180 28.05 4.20 7.24
C GLU A 180 27.90 3.33 8.49
N ALA A 181 28.11 2.01 8.36
CA ALA A 181 28.21 1.10 9.50
C ALA A 181 29.36 1.52 10.45
N ASP A 182 30.51 1.89 9.90
CA ASP A 182 31.64 2.38 10.69
C ASP A 182 31.35 3.75 11.34
N ARG A 183 30.73 4.68 10.60
CA ARG A 183 30.35 6.01 11.11
C ARG A 183 29.37 5.91 12.27
N LEU A 184 28.39 5.02 12.16
CA LEU A 184 27.34 4.78 13.16
C LEU A 184 27.68 3.66 14.15
N ASN A 185 28.94 3.24 14.26
CA ASN A 185 29.35 2.08 15.08
C ASN A 185 28.90 2.14 16.57
N GLY A 186 28.68 3.34 17.13
CA GLY A 186 28.14 3.50 18.49
C GLY A 186 26.59 3.38 18.59
N GLN A 187 25.91 3.25 17.45
CA GLN A 187 24.46 3.30 17.25
C GLN A 187 23.95 2.09 16.44
N CYS A 188 24.79 1.07 16.25
CA CYS A 188 24.43 -0.17 15.56
C CYS A 188 25.26 -1.35 16.08
N ILE A 189 24.93 -2.54 15.58
CA ILE A 189 25.77 -3.74 15.69
C ILE A 189 26.42 -3.97 14.33
N ASN A 190 27.74 -3.72 14.24
CA ASN A 190 28.51 -4.05 13.04
C ASN A 190 28.68 -5.56 12.90
N ILE A 191 28.51 -6.04 11.67
CA ILE A 191 28.65 -7.45 11.32
C ILE A 191 29.62 -7.63 10.16
N GLU A 192 30.19 -8.82 10.01
CA GLU A 192 30.82 -9.17 8.74
C GLU A 192 29.75 -9.20 7.63
N PRO A 193 30.01 -8.62 6.45
CA PRO A 193 28.98 -8.51 5.43
C PRO A 193 28.41 -9.86 4.99
N ILE A 194 27.10 -10.04 5.12
CA ILE A 194 26.37 -11.25 4.73
C ILE A 194 25.32 -10.94 3.68
N ASN A 195 25.00 -11.90 2.80
CA ASN A 195 23.86 -11.77 1.90
C ASN A 195 22.57 -11.82 2.72
N LEU A 196 21.70 -10.82 2.54
CA LEU A 196 20.44 -10.80 3.26
C LEU A 196 19.45 -11.77 2.61
N THR A 197 19.06 -12.83 3.33
CA THR A 197 17.99 -13.75 2.92
C THR A 197 16.73 -13.48 3.73
N ALA A 198 15.58 -14.02 3.29
CA ALA A 198 14.34 -13.95 4.05
C ALA A 198 14.47 -14.53 5.49
N GLU A 199 15.27 -15.59 5.66
CA GLU A 199 15.53 -16.19 6.97
C GLU A 199 16.34 -15.26 7.87
N VAL A 200 17.41 -14.67 7.34
CA VAL A 200 18.22 -13.68 8.08
C VAL A 200 17.37 -12.47 8.43
N MET A 201 16.55 -11.96 7.50
CA MET A 201 15.67 -10.83 7.76
C MET A 201 14.76 -11.08 8.96
N ARG A 202 14.12 -12.26 9.03
CA ARG A 202 13.26 -12.63 10.18
C ARG A 202 14.01 -12.69 11.50
N LEU A 203 15.29 -13.05 11.49
CA LEU A 203 16.12 -13.08 12.69
C LEU A 203 16.51 -11.66 13.16
N VAL A 204 16.96 -10.82 12.23
CA VAL A 204 17.57 -9.52 12.56
C VAL A 204 16.56 -8.41 12.82
N THR A 205 15.33 -8.56 12.32
CA THR A 205 14.23 -7.59 12.55
C THR A 205 13.53 -7.79 13.89
N ALA A 206 13.97 -8.75 14.70
CA ALA A 206 13.50 -8.97 16.07
C ALA A 206 13.97 -7.88 17.06
N ILE A 207 14.92 -7.04 16.68
CA ILE A 207 15.42 -5.91 17.49
C ILE A 207 14.98 -4.58 16.90
N ASP A 208 14.92 -3.55 17.74
CA ASP A 208 14.66 -2.18 17.31
C ASP A 208 15.82 -1.60 16.48
N GLY A 209 15.48 -0.66 15.60
CA GLY A 209 16.42 0.00 14.69
C GLY A 209 16.21 -0.42 13.23
N ALA A 210 17.21 -0.14 12.39
CA ALA A 210 17.18 -0.46 10.98
C ALA A 210 18.20 -1.55 10.60
N VAL A 211 17.95 -2.23 9.49
CA VAL A 211 18.91 -3.10 8.82
C VAL A 211 19.63 -2.29 7.75
N LEU A 212 20.96 -2.27 7.75
CA LEU A 212 21.76 -1.49 6.80
C LEU A 212 22.30 -2.40 5.70
N LEU A 213 21.94 -2.08 4.46
CA LEU A 213 22.24 -2.83 3.24
C LEU A 213 23.02 -1.98 2.25
N ASP A 214 23.85 -2.65 1.45
CA ASP A 214 24.34 -2.09 0.19
C ASP A 214 23.38 -2.41 -0.98
N PRO A 215 23.55 -1.77 -2.16
CA PRO A 215 22.69 -2.02 -3.32
C PRO A 215 22.84 -3.42 -3.93
N ASN A 216 23.83 -4.21 -3.49
CA ASN A 216 24.01 -5.60 -3.88
C ASN A 216 23.32 -6.58 -2.91
N GLY A 217 22.56 -6.05 -1.94
CA GLY A 217 21.80 -6.83 -0.98
C GLY A 217 22.65 -7.46 0.13
N LYS A 218 23.88 -6.98 0.35
CA LYS A 218 24.65 -7.38 1.52
C LYS A 218 24.31 -6.51 2.71
N CYS A 219 24.15 -7.15 3.85
CA CYS A 219 23.93 -6.49 5.13
C CYS A 219 25.25 -6.21 5.84
N HIS A 220 25.43 -4.96 6.28
CA HIS A 220 26.66 -4.47 6.93
C HIS A 220 26.47 -4.16 8.41
N ALA A 221 25.24 -3.81 8.84
CA ALA A 221 24.94 -3.53 10.23
C ALA A 221 23.47 -3.80 10.59
N LEU A 222 23.23 -4.12 11.86
CA LEU A 222 21.91 -4.42 12.43
C LEU A 222 21.56 -3.42 13.53
N GLY A 223 20.26 -3.22 13.77
CA GLY A 223 19.77 -2.34 14.85
C GLY A 223 20.23 -0.89 14.71
N VAL A 224 20.41 -0.41 13.48
CA VAL A 224 20.96 0.91 13.20
C VAL A 224 19.98 1.99 13.65
N ILE A 225 20.44 2.88 14.53
CA ILE A 225 19.71 4.08 14.93
C ILE A 225 20.19 5.23 14.05
N LEU A 226 19.31 5.67 13.14
CA LEU A 226 19.62 6.76 12.23
C LEU A 226 19.68 8.10 12.96
N ASP A 227 20.72 8.87 12.67
CA ASP A 227 20.81 10.29 13.00
C ASP A 227 20.10 11.15 11.94
N GLY A 228 20.09 12.46 12.13
CA GLY A 228 19.49 13.40 11.18
C GLY A 228 19.01 14.68 11.84
N ARG A 229 19.02 15.78 11.09
CA ARG A 229 18.52 17.07 11.55
C ARG A 229 17.01 17.16 11.34
N ALA A 230 16.33 18.00 12.12
CA ALA A 230 14.92 18.30 11.87
C ALA A 230 14.77 18.93 10.47
N THR A 231 13.75 18.46 9.73
CA THR A 231 13.44 18.87 8.36
C THR A 231 11.98 19.32 8.30
N ASP A 232 11.65 20.19 7.35
CA ASP A 232 10.28 20.65 7.09
C ASP A 232 9.40 19.58 6.41
N LYS A 233 10.02 18.49 5.92
CA LYS A 233 9.34 17.33 5.33
C LYS A 233 8.71 16.38 6.35
N GLY A 234 8.91 16.61 7.65
CA GLY A 234 8.36 15.76 8.71
C GLY A 234 6.82 15.77 8.76
N ASP A 235 6.23 14.65 9.15
CA ASP A 235 4.78 14.49 9.25
C ASP A 235 4.37 13.93 10.63
N SER A 236 3.67 14.76 11.42
CA SER A 236 3.17 14.40 12.75
C SER A 236 2.12 13.28 12.74
N ALA A 237 1.46 13.03 11.61
CA ALA A 237 0.53 11.91 11.46
C ALA A 237 1.24 10.56 11.25
N ARG A 238 2.56 10.57 11.04
CA ARG A 238 3.38 9.38 10.74
C ARG A 238 4.27 8.99 11.92
N GLY A 239 4.61 7.71 11.97
CA GLY A 239 5.40 7.14 13.08
C GLY A 239 6.86 7.60 13.13
N ALA A 240 7.52 7.29 14.26
CA ALA A 240 8.91 7.69 14.52
C ALA A 240 9.90 7.14 13.48
N ARG A 241 9.71 5.91 12.98
CA ARG A 241 10.54 5.30 11.93
C ARG A 241 10.49 6.12 10.64
N TYR A 242 9.28 6.43 10.16
CA TYR A 242 9.07 7.25 8.96
C TYR A 242 9.75 8.63 9.07
N ASN A 243 9.52 9.33 10.19
CA ASN A 243 10.13 10.64 10.42
C ASN A 243 11.66 10.59 10.62
N SER A 244 12.19 9.50 11.16
CA SER A 244 13.66 9.32 11.29
C SER A 244 14.31 9.07 9.94
N ALA A 245 13.68 8.28 9.08
CA ALA A 245 14.12 8.07 7.71
C ALA A 245 14.16 9.37 6.90
N LEU A 246 13.13 10.23 7.03
CA LEU A 246 13.12 11.56 6.38
C LEU A 246 14.25 12.47 6.86
N ARG A 247 14.48 12.54 8.18
CA ARG A 247 15.57 13.36 8.74
C ARG A 247 16.94 12.87 8.32
N TYR A 248 17.13 11.56 8.31
CA TYR A 248 18.37 10.94 7.88
C TYR A 248 18.62 11.24 6.41
N ILE A 249 17.67 10.95 5.51
CA ILE A 249 17.89 11.10 4.08
C ILE A 249 18.16 12.56 3.66
N ASP A 250 17.49 13.52 4.30
CA ASP A 250 17.70 14.95 4.06
C ASP A 250 19.07 15.46 4.57
N SER A 251 19.72 14.66 5.43
CA SER A 251 21.07 14.94 5.96
C SER A 251 22.18 14.20 5.19
N GLN A 252 21.85 13.41 4.17
CA GLN A 252 22.79 12.57 3.41
C GLN A 252 22.94 13.07 1.96
N ASP A 253 24.17 13.05 1.44
CA ASP A 253 24.49 13.36 0.04
C ASP A 253 24.70 12.10 -0.83
N ASN A 254 24.50 10.92 -0.24
CA ASN A 254 24.79 9.63 -0.90
C ASN A 254 23.52 9.04 -1.53
N GLU A 255 23.70 8.14 -2.50
CA GLU A 255 22.57 7.34 -3.01
C GLU A 255 22.02 6.50 -1.86
N CYS A 256 20.75 6.74 -1.51
CA CYS A 256 20.11 6.09 -0.39
C CYS A 256 18.62 5.89 -0.66
N LEU A 257 18.13 4.69 -0.36
CA LEU A 257 16.72 4.33 -0.35
C LEU A 257 16.41 3.70 1.00
N ILE A 258 15.41 4.22 1.70
CA ILE A 258 14.95 3.69 2.98
C ILE A 258 13.55 3.13 2.79
N VAL A 259 13.40 1.89 3.22
CA VAL A 259 12.15 1.15 3.21
C VAL A 259 11.62 1.11 4.63
N VAL A 260 10.45 1.70 4.84
CA VAL A 260 9.76 1.69 6.13
C VAL A 260 8.52 0.82 6.01
N VAL A 261 8.53 -0.30 6.73
CA VAL A 261 7.43 -1.25 6.83
C VAL A 261 6.65 -0.95 8.10
N SER A 262 5.36 -0.64 7.99
CA SER A 262 4.50 -0.41 9.15
C SER A 262 4.16 -1.72 9.88
N GLU A 263 3.60 -1.62 11.08
CA GLU A 263 3.08 -2.78 11.82
C GLU A 263 1.93 -3.48 11.10
N ASP A 264 1.16 -2.73 10.29
CA ASP A 264 0.11 -3.27 9.42
C ASP A 264 0.68 -3.88 8.12
N GLY A 265 1.99 -3.72 7.89
CA GLY A 265 2.74 -4.23 6.74
C GLY A 265 2.72 -3.33 5.50
N ASP A 266 2.29 -2.07 5.63
CA ASP A 266 2.40 -1.09 4.55
C ASP A 266 3.86 -0.74 4.31
N ILE A 267 4.28 -0.75 3.05
CA ILE A 267 5.65 -0.44 2.64
C ILE A 267 5.71 1.01 2.15
N ASN A 268 6.64 1.79 2.71
CA ASN A 268 6.91 3.16 2.29
C ASN A 268 8.36 3.28 1.83
N LEU A 269 8.57 3.87 0.65
CA LEU A 269 9.89 4.14 0.08
C LEU A 269 10.24 5.62 0.29
N ILE A 270 11.44 5.87 0.79
CA ILE A 270 11.96 7.20 1.09
C ILE A 270 13.35 7.30 0.40
N PRO A 271 13.54 8.18 -0.59
CA PRO A 271 12.60 9.21 -1.02
C PRO A 271 11.44 8.59 -1.80
N HIS A 272 10.27 9.22 -1.73
CA HIS A 272 9.12 8.80 -2.51
C HIS A 272 9.20 9.38 -3.92
N LEU A 273 9.59 8.56 -4.89
CA LEU A 273 9.69 9.01 -6.28
C LEU A 273 8.32 8.96 -6.94
N LYS A 274 7.91 10.09 -7.52
CA LYS A 274 6.72 10.14 -8.38
C LYS A 274 6.82 9.14 -9.55
N PRO A 275 5.69 8.55 -9.99
CA PRO A 275 5.67 7.61 -11.11
C PRO A 275 6.18 8.23 -12.41
N LYS A 276 6.75 7.41 -13.30
CA LYS A 276 7.07 7.87 -14.65
C LYS A 276 5.81 8.09 -15.48
N ILE A 277 5.76 9.17 -16.25
CA ILE A 277 4.66 9.44 -17.21
C ILE A 277 5.18 9.55 -18.64
N PRO A 278 4.37 9.23 -19.66
CA PRO A 278 4.73 9.54 -21.04
C PRO A 278 4.85 11.05 -21.24
N ARG A 279 5.99 11.52 -21.77
CA ARG A 279 6.21 12.94 -22.07
C ARG A 279 5.13 13.51 -23.01
N GLN A 280 4.66 12.68 -23.95
CA GLN A 280 3.60 13.01 -24.90
C GLN A 280 2.33 13.55 -24.24
N TRP A 281 1.98 13.14 -23.01
CA TRP A 281 0.80 13.67 -22.32
C TRP A 281 0.90 15.17 -22.04
N ILE A 282 2.09 15.65 -21.67
CA ILE A 282 2.34 17.08 -21.45
C ILE A 282 2.31 17.80 -22.80
N ASP A 283 2.99 17.26 -23.80
CA ASP A 283 3.07 17.89 -25.12
C ASP A 283 1.67 18.03 -25.75
N MET A 284 0.79 17.04 -25.57
CA MET A 284 -0.61 17.10 -25.99
C MET A 284 -1.38 18.21 -25.27
N LEU A 285 -1.28 18.32 -23.94
CA LEU A 285 -1.96 19.37 -23.17
C LEU A 285 -1.47 20.77 -23.57
N ILE A 286 -0.18 20.95 -23.83
CA ILE A 286 0.38 22.21 -24.32
C ILE A 286 -0.15 22.52 -25.74
N ALA A 287 -0.23 21.52 -26.61
CA ALA A 287 -0.79 21.69 -27.95
C ALA A 287 -2.30 22.04 -27.92
N GLU A 288 -3.08 21.42 -27.03
CA GLU A 288 -4.48 21.77 -26.81
C GLU A 288 -4.62 23.21 -26.28
N LEU A 289 -3.75 23.61 -25.33
CA LEU A 289 -3.74 24.99 -24.82
C LEU A 289 -3.39 26.00 -25.93
N GLN A 290 -2.44 25.65 -26.80
CA GLN A 290 -2.08 26.45 -27.97
C GLN A 290 -3.28 26.61 -28.92
N GLN A 291 -4.01 25.53 -29.21
CA GLN A 291 -5.22 25.60 -30.04
C GLN A 291 -6.29 26.50 -29.44
N VAL A 292 -6.50 26.44 -28.12
CA VAL A 292 -7.41 27.37 -27.43
C VAL A 292 -6.94 28.82 -27.57
N ASN A 293 -5.64 29.06 -27.50
CA ASN A 293 -5.09 30.41 -27.70
C ASN A 293 -5.27 30.93 -29.13
N GLU A 294 -5.16 30.07 -30.14
CA GLU A 294 -5.25 30.42 -31.56
C GLU A 294 -6.70 30.53 -32.06
N SER A 295 -7.66 29.94 -31.34
CA SER A 295 -9.08 29.98 -31.70
C SER A 295 -9.65 31.41 -31.67
N GLU A 296 -10.44 31.76 -32.69
CA GLU A 296 -11.17 33.04 -32.74
C GLU A 296 -12.18 33.18 -31.59
N ARG A 297 -12.79 32.07 -31.19
CA ARG A 297 -13.73 32.02 -30.06
C ARG A 297 -13.06 31.34 -28.88
N LEU A 298 -13.02 32.05 -27.75
CA LEU A 298 -12.40 31.54 -26.54
C LEU A 298 -13.32 30.54 -25.83
N ASP A 299 -12.90 29.28 -25.79
CA ASP A 299 -13.56 28.24 -25.00
C ASP A 299 -12.97 28.21 -23.57
N ILE A 300 -13.62 28.96 -22.67
CA ILE A 300 -13.23 29.07 -21.26
C ILE A 300 -13.32 27.71 -20.54
N LYS A 301 -14.25 26.84 -20.94
CA LYS A 301 -14.41 25.52 -20.29
C LYS A 301 -13.21 24.64 -20.61
N SER A 302 -12.83 24.56 -21.88
CA SER A 302 -11.67 23.79 -22.32
C SER A 302 -10.37 24.34 -21.73
N PHE A 303 -10.19 25.67 -21.73
CA PHE A 303 -9.07 26.32 -21.05
C PHE A 303 -8.93 25.87 -19.58
N ASN A 304 -10.02 25.94 -18.80
CA ASN A 304 -9.99 25.56 -17.39
C ASN A 304 -9.68 24.08 -17.17
N GLN A 305 -10.23 23.20 -18.02
CA GLN A 305 -9.94 21.78 -17.93
C GLN A 305 -8.45 21.49 -18.21
N ILE A 306 -7.88 22.12 -19.24
CA ILE A 306 -6.47 21.96 -19.60
C ILE A 306 -5.57 22.50 -18.49
N MET A 307 -5.87 23.71 -17.96
CA MET A 307 -5.11 24.29 -16.86
C MET A 307 -5.19 23.45 -15.58
N HIS A 308 -6.35 22.85 -15.29
CA HIS A 308 -6.49 21.91 -14.18
C HIS A 308 -5.60 20.67 -14.36
N ASN A 309 -5.57 20.10 -15.57
CA ASN A 309 -4.74 18.94 -15.89
C ASN A 309 -3.23 19.28 -15.87
N LEU A 310 -2.83 20.43 -16.41
CA LEU A 310 -1.44 20.90 -16.34
C LEU A 310 -0.99 21.15 -14.90
N LYS A 311 -1.88 21.71 -14.07
CA LYS A 311 -1.61 21.92 -12.63
C LYS A 311 -1.46 20.59 -11.88
N SER A 312 -2.26 19.58 -12.18
CA SER A 312 -2.12 18.26 -11.55
C SER A 312 -0.82 17.54 -11.96
N LEU A 313 -0.25 17.93 -13.11
CA LEU A 313 1.04 17.47 -13.62
C LEU A 313 2.20 18.44 -13.34
N ALA A 314 2.02 19.46 -12.50
CA ALA A 314 3.01 20.53 -12.30
C ALA A 314 4.41 20.02 -11.92
N PHE A 315 4.49 18.93 -11.15
CA PHE A 315 5.77 18.28 -10.82
C PHE A 315 6.56 17.88 -12.07
N TYR A 316 5.88 17.46 -13.14
CA TYR A 316 6.49 16.93 -14.35
C TYR A 316 6.79 17.99 -15.41
N LEU A 317 6.61 19.28 -15.13
CA LEU A 317 6.86 20.33 -16.11
C LEU A 317 8.33 20.77 -16.06
N LEU A 318 8.98 20.79 -17.21
CA LEU A 318 10.31 21.39 -17.35
C LEU A 318 10.20 22.92 -17.32
N GLU A 319 11.33 23.59 -17.15
CA GLU A 319 11.37 25.06 -17.16
C GLU A 319 10.78 25.64 -18.45
N GLU A 320 11.10 25.04 -19.60
CA GLU A 320 10.56 25.44 -20.91
C GLU A 320 9.03 25.26 -20.99
N ASP A 321 8.49 24.20 -20.38
CA ASP A 321 7.04 23.95 -20.34
C ASP A 321 6.33 25.00 -19.50
N CYS A 322 6.86 25.27 -18.30
CA CYS A 322 6.33 26.29 -17.41
C CYS A 322 6.29 27.65 -18.11
N ASN A 323 7.38 28.05 -18.75
CA ASN A 323 7.47 29.31 -19.48
C ASN A 323 6.41 29.39 -20.59
N LYS A 324 6.30 28.35 -21.42
CA LYS A 324 5.34 28.30 -22.52
C LYS A 324 3.89 28.30 -22.02
N ILE A 325 3.58 27.51 -21.00
CA ILE A 325 2.23 27.46 -20.42
C ILE A 325 1.85 28.81 -19.81
N ASN A 326 2.77 29.45 -19.07
CA ASN A 326 2.51 30.75 -18.45
C ASN A 326 2.29 31.84 -19.52
N GLU A 327 3.06 31.85 -20.61
CA GLU A 327 2.88 32.77 -21.73
C GLU A 327 1.51 32.58 -22.42
N LEU A 328 1.14 31.33 -22.73
CA LEU A 328 -0.14 31.00 -23.34
C LEU A 328 -1.31 31.35 -22.42
N ARG A 329 -1.19 31.02 -21.12
CA ARG A 329 -2.20 31.35 -20.11
C ARG A 329 -2.43 32.86 -20.05
N ALA A 330 -1.36 33.65 -19.93
CA ALA A 330 -1.46 35.11 -19.86
C ALA A 330 -2.13 35.70 -21.10
N THR A 331 -1.79 35.18 -22.29
CA THR A 331 -2.39 35.60 -23.57
C THR A 331 -3.87 35.23 -23.68
N ILE A 332 -4.26 34.05 -23.20
CA ILE A 332 -5.66 33.61 -23.15
C ILE A 332 -6.44 34.47 -22.15
N GLU A 333 -5.91 34.67 -20.94
CA GLU A 333 -6.53 35.44 -19.88
C GLU A 333 -6.71 36.93 -20.24
N SER A 334 -5.87 37.50 -21.10
CA SER A 334 -6.03 38.87 -21.61
C SER A 334 -7.15 39.02 -22.63
N LYS A 335 -7.58 37.92 -23.28
CA LYS A 335 -8.71 37.89 -24.23
C LYS A 335 -10.06 37.71 -23.52
N MET A 336 -10.06 37.36 -22.23
CA MET A 336 -11.28 37.14 -21.46
C MET A 336 -11.97 38.46 -21.08
N ASP A 337 -13.30 38.43 -21.02
CA ASP A 337 -14.10 39.54 -20.51
C ASP A 337 -13.85 39.75 -19.00
N GLN A 338 -13.59 41.00 -18.61
CA GLN A 338 -13.30 41.41 -17.23
C GLN A 338 -14.54 41.36 -16.33
N MET A 339 -15.76 41.26 -16.89
CA MET A 339 -17.01 41.21 -16.11
C MET A 339 -17.46 39.79 -15.71
N ILE A 340 -16.68 38.76 -16.06
CA ILE A 340 -17.03 37.36 -15.78
C ILE A 340 -16.21 36.82 -14.59
N ILE A 341 -16.87 36.09 -13.68
CA ILE A 341 -16.20 35.35 -12.61
C ILE A 341 -15.36 34.23 -13.24
N ARG A 342 -14.07 34.19 -12.92
CA ARG A 342 -13.13 33.21 -13.49
C ARG A 342 -12.24 32.56 -12.43
N ILE A 343 -11.73 31.38 -12.76
CA ILE A 343 -10.68 30.71 -12.00
C ILE A 343 -9.36 31.41 -12.33
N VAL A 344 -8.59 31.73 -11.31
CA VAL A 344 -7.25 32.32 -11.45
C VAL A 344 -6.22 31.23 -11.19
N TYR A 345 -5.29 31.05 -12.13
CA TYR A 345 -4.18 30.12 -11.96
C TYR A 345 -2.89 30.90 -11.70
N PRO A 346 -2.12 30.57 -10.65
CA PRO A 346 -0.80 31.15 -10.46
C PRO A 346 0.18 30.65 -11.53
N ASP A 347 1.30 31.34 -11.66
CA ASP A 347 2.40 30.90 -12.53
C ASP A 347 2.93 29.55 -12.07
N LEU A 348 3.10 28.65 -13.04
CA LEU A 348 3.75 27.38 -12.82
C LEU A 348 5.25 27.61 -12.73
N THR A 349 5.89 26.94 -11.77
CA THR A 349 7.32 27.00 -11.54
C THR A 349 7.88 25.58 -11.64
N PRO A 350 9.08 25.39 -12.24
CA PRO A 350 9.70 24.08 -12.31
C PRO A 350 10.02 23.58 -10.90
N ASN A 351 9.88 22.27 -10.68
CA ASN A 351 10.26 21.63 -9.44
C ASN A 351 11.74 21.22 -9.48
N SER A 352 12.52 21.53 -8.44
CA SER A 352 13.96 21.22 -8.40
C SER A 352 14.29 19.73 -8.38
N GLU A 353 13.35 18.88 -7.94
CA GLU A 353 13.51 17.42 -7.95
C GLU A 353 13.15 16.79 -9.31
N MET A 354 12.50 17.55 -10.21
CA MET A 354 12.10 17.07 -11.52
C MET A 354 13.30 16.96 -12.47
N ASN A 355 13.39 15.85 -13.20
CA ASN A 355 14.39 15.61 -14.23
C ASN A 355 13.86 14.59 -15.27
N SER A 356 14.65 14.32 -16.31
CA SER A 356 14.24 13.44 -17.42
C SER A 356 13.95 11.99 -17.01
N SER A 357 14.44 11.51 -15.85
CA SER A 357 14.16 10.15 -15.36
C SER A 357 12.69 9.90 -14.99
N TYR A 358 11.87 10.97 -14.87
CA TYR A 358 10.43 10.87 -14.62
C TYR A 358 9.60 10.72 -15.89
N TYR A 359 10.24 10.70 -17.06
CA TYR A 359 9.57 10.35 -18.31
C TYR A 359 9.85 8.91 -18.71
N LYS A 360 8.87 8.29 -19.37
CA LYS A 360 8.98 6.95 -19.96
C LYS A 360 9.67 6.96 -21.32
#